data_AF-A0AAV6BX06-F1
#
_entry.id   AF-A0AAV6BX06-F1
#
_cell.length_a   1.000
_cell.length_b   1.000
_cell.length_c   1.000
_cell.angle_alpha   90.00
_cell.angle_beta   90.00
_cell.angle_gamma   90.00
#
_symmetry.space_group_name_H-M   'P 1'
#
loop_
_entity.id
_entity.type
_entity.pdbx_description
1 polymer ?
#
loop_
_entity_poly.entity_id
_entity_poly.type
_entity_poly.pdbx_seq_one_letter_code
_entity_poly.pdbx_strand_id
1 'polypeptide(L)'
;MPPPASSSRGASAGPRRLAEAPPITSRDNRWLKEFRVALRGGVTTVSGAAGVEGARLVEEALSSGCRIQAVLFSESGERHRQRLAPFLNRPEIAFPVLRTTDRLFEGIADTEHPQGVAALIEPRAATLEDLLRPSQGTPLLAVLAGVQDPGNVGTILRTAAAFGASGAVACASGQSGTANPF
;
A
#
# COMPACT_ATOMS: atom_id res chain seq x y z
N MET A 1 28.35 57.90 17.07
CA MET A 1 27.27 57.39 16.21
C MET A 1 27.47 55.89 16.03
N PRO A 2 26.62 55.03 16.60
CA PRO A 2 26.63 53.59 16.27
C PRO A 2 25.89 53.35 14.94
N PRO A 3 26.23 52.30 14.18
CA PRO A 3 25.52 51.95 12.94
C PRO A 3 24.15 51.32 13.23
N PRO A 4 23.17 51.41 12.30
CA PRO A 4 21.86 50.83 12.50
C PRO A 4 21.88 49.30 12.37
N ALA A 5 21.16 48.64 13.27
CA ALA A 5 20.92 47.20 13.27
C ALA A 5 20.11 46.79 12.04
N SER A 6 20.70 45.93 11.19
CA SER A 6 20.02 45.28 10.08
C SER A 6 19.12 44.15 10.61
N SER A 7 17.82 44.43 10.72
CA SER A 7 16.80 43.41 10.97
C SER A 7 16.54 42.61 9.67
N SER A 8 17.29 41.54 9.43
CA SER A 8 16.91 40.54 8.43
C SER A 8 15.81 39.67 9.01
N ARG A 9 14.57 39.99 8.64
CA ARG A 9 13.38 39.19 8.90
C ARG A 9 13.64 37.75 8.45
N GLY A 10 13.42 36.80 9.36
CA GLY A 10 13.45 35.38 9.05
C GLY A 10 12.48 35.08 7.90
N ALA A 11 13.04 34.57 6.80
CA ALA A 11 12.25 33.85 5.82
C ALA A 11 11.75 32.58 6.52
N SER A 12 10.49 32.59 6.96
CA SER A 12 9.81 31.38 7.37
C SER A 12 9.74 30.46 6.15
N ALA A 13 10.57 29.42 6.16
CA ALA A 13 10.48 28.34 5.21
C ALA A 13 9.13 27.65 5.42
N GLY A 14 8.13 28.05 4.64
CA GLY A 14 6.89 27.29 4.53
C GLY A 14 7.18 25.85 4.12
N PRO A 15 6.29 24.89 4.45
CA PRO A 15 6.50 23.49 4.14
C PRO A 15 6.80 23.34 2.65
N ARG A 16 7.95 22.73 2.32
CA ARG A 16 8.34 22.41 0.94
C ARG A 16 7.23 21.53 0.35
N ARG A 17 6.34 22.12 -0.47
CA ARG A 17 5.52 21.37 -1.41
C ARG A 17 6.50 20.59 -2.28
N LEU A 18 6.57 19.27 -2.11
CA LEU A 18 7.23 18.38 -3.06
C LEU A 18 6.65 18.73 -4.44
N ALA A 19 7.47 19.25 -5.34
CA ALA A 19 7.04 19.55 -6.69
C ALA A 19 6.48 18.25 -7.28
N GLU A 20 5.22 18.27 -7.69
CA GLU A 20 4.57 17.09 -8.29
C GLU A 20 5.37 16.68 -9.53
N ALA A 21 5.86 15.44 -9.55
CA ALA A 21 6.56 14.92 -10.71
C ALA A 21 5.60 14.90 -11.92
N PRO A 22 6.10 15.18 -13.14
CA PRO A 22 5.26 15.09 -14.33
C PRO A 22 4.67 13.69 -14.49
N PRO A 23 3.49 13.56 -15.11
CA PRO A 23 2.86 12.26 -15.30
C PRO A 23 3.77 11.35 -16.13
N ILE A 24 3.80 10.09 -15.75
CA ILE A 24 4.46 9.02 -16.49
C ILE A 24 3.66 8.75 -17.75
N THR A 25 4.32 8.86 -18.90
CA THR A 25 3.71 8.68 -20.23
C THR A 25 4.30 7.53 -21.04
N SER A 26 5.33 6.86 -20.51
CA SER A 26 5.98 5.73 -21.19
C SER A 26 5.73 4.42 -20.45
N ARG A 27 5.23 3.42 -21.18
CA ARG A 27 5.08 2.02 -20.72
C ARG A 27 6.39 1.38 -20.26
N ASP A 28 7.53 1.96 -20.67
CA ASP A 28 8.85 1.47 -20.32
C ASP A 28 9.40 2.02 -19.00
N ASN A 29 8.67 2.96 -18.39
CA ASN A 29 9.01 3.52 -17.09
C ASN A 29 9.14 2.43 -16.02
N ARG A 30 10.18 2.54 -15.18
CA ARG A 30 10.48 1.57 -14.12
C ARG A 30 9.29 1.32 -13.18
N TRP A 31 8.56 2.37 -12.80
CA TRP A 31 7.43 2.26 -11.88
C TRP A 31 6.27 1.50 -12.52
N LEU A 32 5.91 1.80 -13.76
CA LEU A 32 4.84 1.07 -14.45
C LEU A 32 5.18 -0.41 -14.64
N LYS A 33 6.46 -0.75 -14.88
CA LYS A 33 6.91 -2.15 -14.92
C LYS A 33 6.76 -2.82 -13.56
N GLU A 34 7.11 -2.12 -12.49
CA GLU A 34 7.02 -2.64 -11.13
C GLU A 34 5.56 -2.84 -10.68
N PHE A 35 4.69 -1.85 -10.90
CA PHE A 35 3.25 -1.99 -10.68
C PHE A 35 2.64 -3.13 -11.50
N ARG A 36 3.02 -3.28 -12.78
CA ARG A 36 2.53 -4.39 -13.62
C ARG A 36 2.86 -5.76 -13.05
N VAL A 37 4.06 -5.92 -12.47
CA VAL A 37 4.46 -7.19 -11.86
C VAL A 37 3.72 -7.38 -10.54
N ALA A 38 3.67 -6.33 -9.70
CA ALA A 38 3.10 -6.40 -8.37
C ALA A 38 1.58 -6.60 -8.34
N LEU A 39 0.86 -6.10 -9.36
CA LEU A 39 -0.60 -6.18 -9.46
C LEU A 39 -1.10 -7.52 -10.03
N ARG A 40 -0.25 -8.33 -10.66
CA ARG A 40 -0.64 -9.58 -11.37
C ARG A 40 -1.12 -10.74 -10.47
N GLY A 41 -1.41 -10.48 -9.20
CA GLY A 41 -1.80 -11.48 -8.21
C GLY A 41 -0.69 -12.52 -7.92
N GLY A 42 -0.69 -13.09 -6.73
CA GLY A 42 0.09 -14.27 -6.38
C GLY A 42 1.56 -14.06 -6.04
N VAL A 43 2.18 -12.96 -6.47
CA VAL A 43 3.65 -12.84 -6.49
C VAL A 43 4.12 -11.44 -6.07
N THR A 44 5.06 -11.39 -5.13
CA THR A 44 5.78 -10.16 -4.82
C THR A 44 6.82 -9.86 -5.90
N THR A 45 7.07 -8.57 -6.15
CA THR A 45 8.15 -8.14 -7.03
C THR A 45 9.51 -8.65 -6.53
N VAL A 46 10.54 -8.55 -7.36
CA VAL A 46 11.93 -8.82 -6.94
C VAL A 46 12.35 -7.92 -5.76
N SER A 47 11.76 -6.73 -5.65
CA SER A 47 11.92 -5.80 -4.52
C SER A 47 11.08 -6.15 -3.28
N GLY A 48 10.35 -7.27 -3.30
CA GLY A 48 9.49 -7.73 -2.20
C GLY A 48 8.15 -7.00 -2.08
N ALA A 49 7.78 -6.18 -3.07
CA ALA A 49 6.55 -5.40 -3.05
C ALA A 49 5.35 -6.22 -3.55
N ALA A 50 4.19 -6.05 -2.92
CA ALA A 50 2.90 -6.48 -3.41
C ALA A 50 2.11 -5.27 -3.94
N GLY A 51 1.28 -5.49 -4.95
CA GLY A 51 0.41 -4.45 -5.52
C GLY A 51 -0.96 -4.50 -4.85
N VAL A 52 -1.50 -3.33 -4.51
CA VAL A 52 -2.91 -3.18 -4.13
C VAL A 52 -3.58 -2.16 -5.04
N GLU A 53 -4.76 -2.49 -5.54
CA GLU A 53 -5.53 -1.64 -6.46
C GLU A 53 -6.87 -1.23 -5.84
N GLY A 54 -7.30 0.01 -6.10
CA GLY A 54 -8.59 0.52 -5.66
C GLY A 54 -8.49 1.40 -4.43
N ALA A 55 -9.35 2.42 -4.38
CA ALA A 55 -9.22 3.51 -3.41
C ALA A 55 -9.33 3.03 -1.96
N ARG A 56 -10.20 2.05 -1.71
CA ARG A 56 -10.38 1.46 -0.38
C ARG A 56 -9.18 0.63 0.05
N LEU A 57 -8.66 -0.24 -0.81
CA LEU A 57 -7.50 -1.08 -0.48
C LEU A 57 -6.24 -0.23 -0.28
N VAL A 58 -6.06 0.80 -1.10
CA VAL A 58 -4.96 1.76 -0.94
C VAL A 58 -5.07 2.54 0.38
N GLU A 59 -6.28 2.95 0.78
CA GLU A 59 -6.52 3.58 2.08
C GLU A 59 -6.22 2.63 3.26
N GLU A 60 -6.69 1.38 3.19
CA GLU A 60 -6.40 0.35 4.18
C GLU A 60 -4.89 0.09 4.28
N ALA A 61 -4.18 0.01 3.16
CA ALA A 61 -2.71 -0.08 3.13
C ALA A 61 -2.00 1.13 3.76
N LEU A 62 -2.48 2.35 3.48
CA LEU A 62 -1.90 3.58 4.03
C LEU A 62 -2.12 3.72 5.54
N SER A 63 -3.16 3.06 6.08
CA SER A 63 -3.52 3.07 7.50
C SER A 63 -3.00 1.87 8.29
N SER A 64 -2.60 0.79 7.63
CA SER A 64 -2.16 -0.46 8.27
C SER A 64 -0.76 -0.40 8.89
N GLY A 65 0.02 0.65 8.59
CA GLY A 65 1.42 0.76 8.99
C GLY A 65 2.37 -0.08 8.13
N CYS A 66 1.90 -0.70 7.04
CA CYS A 66 2.77 -1.28 6.03
C CYS A 66 3.66 -0.20 5.40
N ARG A 67 4.88 -0.58 5.02
CA ARG A 67 5.77 0.33 4.30
C ARG A 67 5.26 0.50 2.87
N ILE A 68 4.92 1.74 2.53
CA ILE A 68 4.49 2.12 1.18
C ILE A 68 5.73 2.48 0.35
N GLN A 69 5.87 1.85 -0.81
CA GLN A 69 6.97 2.15 -1.73
C GLN A 69 6.58 3.21 -2.77
N ALA A 70 5.33 3.20 -3.24
CA ALA A 70 4.78 4.22 -4.14
C ALA A 70 3.26 4.17 -4.15
N VAL A 71 2.62 5.31 -4.47
CA VAL A 71 1.20 5.38 -4.82
C VAL A 71 1.09 5.93 -6.24
N LEU A 72 0.27 5.30 -7.08
CA LEU A 72 0.06 5.69 -8.47
C LEU A 72 -1.40 6.06 -8.69
N PHE A 73 -1.61 7.22 -9.30
CA PHE A 73 -2.91 7.69 -9.77
C PHE A 73 -2.94 7.71 -11.30
N SER A 74 -4.04 7.27 -11.88
CA SER A 74 -4.41 7.61 -13.25
C SER A 74 -5.09 8.98 -13.30
N GLU A 75 -5.36 9.50 -14.50
CA GLU A 75 -6.10 10.76 -14.69
C GLU A 75 -7.47 10.71 -14.02
N SER A 76 -8.27 9.68 -14.29
CA SER A 76 -9.59 9.52 -13.67
C SER A 76 -9.50 9.18 -12.18
N GLY A 77 -8.45 8.49 -11.74
CA GLY A 77 -8.23 8.09 -10.35
C GLY A 77 -7.92 9.24 -9.41
N GLU A 78 -7.51 10.40 -9.93
CA GLU A 78 -7.23 11.62 -9.16
C GLU A 78 -8.43 12.06 -8.30
N ARG A 79 -9.66 11.69 -8.68
CA ARG A 79 -10.88 11.89 -7.88
C ARG A 79 -10.79 11.33 -6.46
N HIS A 80 -9.98 10.29 -6.25
CA HIS A 80 -9.78 9.65 -4.95
C HIS A 80 -8.71 10.32 -4.09
N ARG A 81 -7.97 11.29 -4.64
CA ARG A 81 -6.83 11.91 -3.93
C ARG A 81 -7.26 12.63 -2.66
N GLN A 82 -8.44 13.25 -2.65
CA GLN A 82 -8.96 13.91 -1.45
C GLN A 82 -9.22 12.91 -0.31
N ARG A 83 -9.72 11.71 -0.63
CA ARG A 83 -9.91 10.62 0.34
C ARG A 83 -8.58 10.18 0.95
N LEU A 84 -7.53 10.13 0.13
CA LEU A 84 -6.21 9.65 0.53
C LEU A 84 -5.29 10.76 1.11
N ALA A 85 -5.66 12.03 0.95
CA ALA A 85 -4.89 13.19 1.39
C ALA A 85 -4.41 13.15 2.85
N PRO A 86 -5.19 12.64 3.84
CA PRO A 86 -4.72 12.54 5.23
C PRO A 86 -3.51 11.62 5.43
N PHE A 87 -3.22 10.74 4.47
CA PHE A 87 -2.10 9.81 4.50
C PHE A 87 -0.98 10.26 3.56
N LEU A 88 -1.31 10.75 2.36
CA LEU A 88 -0.33 11.18 1.36
C LEU A 88 0.47 12.43 1.79
N ASN A 89 -0.14 13.31 2.58
CA ASN A 89 0.48 14.58 2.97
C ASN A 89 1.19 14.50 4.32
N ARG A 90 1.43 13.30 4.86
CA ARG A 90 2.12 13.14 6.14
C ARG A 90 3.61 13.41 5.96
N PRO A 91 4.18 14.46 6.60
CA PRO A 91 5.57 14.86 6.39
C PRO A 91 6.59 13.80 6.86
N GLU A 92 6.18 12.90 7.75
CA GLU A 92 7.01 11.84 8.32
C GLU A 92 7.16 10.62 7.40
N ILE A 93 6.31 10.49 6.38
CA ILE A 93 6.26 9.35 5.48
C ILE A 93 6.49 9.85 4.05
N ALA A 94 7.73 9.73 3.57
CA ALA A 94 8.10 10.13 2.21
C ALA A 94 8.11 8.92 1.28
N PHE A 95 7.04 8.73 0.51
CA PHE A 95 7.02 7.86 -0.67
C PHE A 95 6.59 8.65 -1.90
N PRO A 96 7.02 8.26 -3.11
CA PRO A 96 6.60 8.89 -4.34
C PRO A 96 5.08 8.72 -4.58
N VAL A 97 4.43 9.84 -4.84
CA VAL A 97 3.09 9.90 -5.41
C VAL A 97 3.23 10.17 -6.90
N LEU A 98 2.86 9.18 -7.71
CA LEU A 98 3.06 9.14 -9.15
C LEU A 98 1.73 9.35 -9.86
N ARG A 99 1.80 9.86 -11.08
CA ARG A 99 0.65 10.05 -11.97
C ARG A 99 0.93 9.39 -13.30
N THR A 100 -0.09 8.86 -13.96
CA THR A 100 -0.03 8.27 -15.30
C THR A 100 -1.34 8.52 -16.04
N THR A 101 -1.40 8.20 -17.33
CA THR A 101 -2.65 8.24 -18.10
C THR A 101 -3.56 7.06 -17.76
N ASP A 102 -4.87 7.20 -17.97
CA ASP A 102 -5.83 6.09 -17.78
C ASP A 102 -5.44 4.87 -18.63
N ARG A 103 -5.08 5.08 -19.90
CA ARG A 103 -4.65 4.00 -20.81
C ARG A 103 -3.44 3.22 -20.31
N LEU A 104 -2.47 3.89 -19.70
CA LEU A 104 -1.29 3.20 -19.15
C LEU A 104 -1.61 2.48 -17.85
N PHE A 105 -2.54 3.03 -17.04
CA PHE A 105 -3.02 2.39 -15.83
C PHE A 105 -3.81 1.11 -16.15
N GLU A 106 -4.73 1.16 -17.12
CA GLU A 106 -5.47 -0.02 -17.60
C GLU A 106 -4.52 -1.14 -18.06
N GLY A 107 -3.38 -0.81 -18.68
CA GLY A 107 -2.39 -1.78 -19.13
C GLY A 107 -1.51 -2.39 -18.02
N ILE A 108 -1.70 -2.00 -16.75
CA ILE A 108 -1.03 -2.58 -15.58
C ILE A 108 -2.00 -3.13 -14.53
N ALA A 109 -3.26 -2.72 -14.59
CA ALA A 109 -4.30 -3.13 -13.67
C ALA A 109 -4.66 -4.61 -13.86
N ASP A 110 -5.09 -5.26 -12.78
CA ASP A 110 -5.52 -6.66 -12.79
C ASP A 110 -7.05 -6.78 -12.93
N THR A 111 -7.78 -5.69 -12.70
CA THR A 111 -9.25 -5.67 -12.77
C THR A 111 -9.77 -5.26 -14.14
N GLU A 112 -10.95 -5.77 -14.52
CA GLU A 112 -11.63 -5.37 -15.76
C GLU A 112 -12.08 -3.90 -15.76
N HIS A 113 -12.29 -3.33 -14.57
CA HIS A 113 -12.74 -1.94 -14.37
C HIS A 113 -11.90 -1.22 -13.30
N PRO A 114 -10.66 -0.81 -13.65
CA PRO A 114 -9.74 -0.23 -12.69
C PRO A 114 -10.25 1.09 -12.12
N GLN A 115 -10.09 1.27 -10.81
CA GLN A 115 -10.53 2.52 -10.15
C GLN A 115 -9.55 3.69 -10.34
N GLY A 116 -8.41 3.45 -11.00
CA GLY A 116 -7.40 4.46 -11.32
C GLY A 116 -6.43 4.77 -10.17
N VAL A 117 -6.38 3.97 -9.12
CA VAL A 117 -5.45 4.16 -8.01
C VAL A 117 -4.86 2.84 -7.55
N ALA A 118 -3.55 2.81 -7.33
CA ALA A 118 -2.83 1.64 -6.85
C ALA A 118 -1.69 2.04 -5.90
N ALA A 119 -1.24 1.11 -5.06
CA ALA A 119 -0.05 1.27 -4.25
C ALA A 119 0.85 0.04 -4.32
N LEU A 120 2.15 0.28 -4.22
CA LEU A 120 3.15 -0.75 -3.95
C LEU A 120 3.40 -0.78 -2.45
N ILE A 121 3.13 -1.92 -1.83
CA ILE A 121 3.30 -2.13 -0.40
C ILE A 121 4.36 -3.19 -0.16
N GLU A 122 5.11 -3.07 0.92
CA GLU A 122 5.96 -4.14 1.41
C GLU A 122 5.19 -4.91 2.50
N PRO A 123 4.75 -6.16 2.23
CA PRO A 123 4.03 -6.95 3.21
C PRO A 123 4.90 -7.14 4.46
N ARG A 124 4.33 -6.92 5.64
CA ARG A 124 5.03 -7.19 6.89
C ARG A 124 5.09 -8.70 7.11
N ALA A 125 6.29 -9.26 7.21
CA ALA A 125 6.46 -10.59 7.77
C ALA A 125 6.15 -10.54 9.28
N ALA A 126 5.14 -11.30 9.71
CA ALA A 126 4.83 -11.50 11.11
C ALA A 126 5.34 -12.89 11.54
N THR A 127 6.00 -12.94 12.69
CA THR A 127 6.36 -14.21 13.33
C THR A 127 5.21 -14.72 14.19
N LEU A 128 5.21 -16.02 14.53
CA LEU A 128 4.22 -16.55 15.47
C LEU A 128 4.35 -15.86 16.83
N GLU A 129 5.57 -15.53 17.25
CA GLU A 129 5.87 -14.79 18.46
C GLU A 129 5.23 -13.40 18.44
N ASP A 130 5.22 -12.70 17.30
CA ASP A 130 4.54 -11.40 17.17
C ASP A 130 3.03 -11.54 17.39
N LEU A 131 2.43 -12.64 16.93
CA LEU A 131 0.99 -12.90 17.06
C LEU A 131 0.57 -13.34 18.47
N LEU A 132 1.48 -14.00 19.19
CA LEU A 132 1.25 -14.50 20.55
C LEU A 132 1.55 -13.46 21.64
N ARG A 133 2.21 -12.35 21.29
CA ARG A 133 2.47 -11.26 22.24
C ARG A 133 1.16 -10.64 22.72
N PRO A 134 0.87 -10.63 24.03
CA PRO A 134 -0.33 -10.00 24.55
C PRO A 134 -0.24 -8.49 24.33
N SER A 135 -1.06 -7.97 23.42
CA SER A 135 -1.24 -6.53 23.21
C SER A 135 -2.51 -6.02 23.92
N GLN A 136 -3.56 -6.85 23.97
CA GLN A 136 -4.86 -6.58 24.58
C GLN A 136 -5.54 -7.92 24.98
N GLY A 137 -5.06 -8.59 26.05
CA GLY A 137 -5.69 -9.84 26.55
C GLY A 137 -5.21 -11.13 25.85
N THR A 138 -6.03 -12.18 25.89
CA THR A 138 -5.70 -13.52 25.35
C THR A 138 -5.67 -13.49 23.82
N PRO A 139 -4.57 -13.86 23.16
CA PRO A 139 -4.51 -13.90 21.71
C PRO A 139 -5.53 -14.85 21.09
N LEU A 140 -6.25 -14.38 20.07
CA LEU A 140 -7.15 -15.18 19.24
C LEU A 140 -6.52 -15.38 17.86
N LEU A 141 -6.27 -16.63 17.47
CA LEU A 141 -5.62 -16.96 16.19
C LEU A 141 -6.55 -17.75 15.28
N ALA A 142 -6.62 -17.37 14.00
CA ALA A 142 -7.25 -18.16 12.95
C ALA A 142 -6.21 -19.08 12.29
N VAL A 143 -6.40 -20.40 12.35
CA VAL A 143 -5.49 -21.36 11.72
C VAL A 143 -6.13 -21.91 10.46
N LEU A 144 -5.51 -21.65 9.30
CA LEU A 144 -5.99 -22.09 8.00
C LEU A 144 -5.18 -23.32 7.56
N ALA A 145 -5.85 -24.48 7.50
CA ALA A 145 -5.25 -25.73 7.10
C ALA A 145 -5.81 -26.20 5.75
N GLY A 146 -5.06 -25.98 4.67
CA GLY A 146 -5.38 -26.48 3.34
C GLY A 146 -6.53 -25.77 2.63
N VAL A 147 -6.80 -24.49 2.95
CA VAL A 147 -7.82 -23.70 2.25
C VAL A 147 -7.28 -23.32 0.86
N GLN A 148 -7.85 -23.90 -0.20
CA GLN A 148 -7.30 -23.79 -1.56
C GLN A 148 -7.83 -22.60 -2.38
N ASP A 149 -8.90 -21.97 -1.93
CA ASP A 149 -9.50 -20.85 -2.65
C ASP A 149 -9.06 -19.51 -2.03
N PRO A 150 -8.35 -18.63 -2.76
CA PRO A 150 -7.93 -17.31 -2.27
C PRO A 150 -9.09 -16.45 -1.76
N GLY A 151 -10.28 -16.57 -2.37
CA GLY A 151 -11.49 -15.86 -1.95
C GLY A 151 -11.97 -16.29 -0.56
N ASN A 152 -11.94 -17.60 -0.30
CA ASN A 152 -12.24 -18.18 1.00
C ASN A 152 -11.20 -17.78 2.04
N VAL A 153 -9.91 -17.82 1.69
CA VAL A 153 -8.84 -17.32 2.58
C VAL A 153 -9.12 -15.86 2.96
N GLY A 154 -9.38 -14.99 1.98
CA GLY A 154 -9.69 -13.58 2.22
C GLY A 154 -10.93 -13.38 3.11
N THR A 155 -11.98 -14.17 2.88
CA THR A 155 -13.22 -14.11 3.69
C THR A 155 -12.97 -14.52 5.14
N ILE A 156 -12.20 -15.58 5.37
CA ILE A 156 -11.81 -16.04 6.70
C ILE A 156 -10.98 -14.95 7.41
N LEU A 157 -10.00 -14.36 6.73
CA LEU A 157 -9.15 -13.32 7.30
C LEU A 157 -9.94 -12.07 7.69
N ARG A 158 -10.87 -11.61 6.84
CA ARG A 158 -11.76 -10.47 7.16
C ARG A 158 -12.67 -10.78 8.34
N THR A 159 -13.20 -11.99 8.40
CA THR A 159 -14.05 -12.44 9.51
C THR A 159 -13.25 -12.47 10.81
N ALA A 160 -12.07 -13.10 10.82
CA ALA A 160 -11.19 -13.16 11.96
C ALA A 160 -10.81 -11.75 12.48
N ALA A 161 -10.45 -10.83 11.57
CA ALA A 161 -10.17 -9.44 11.93
C ALA A 161 -11.38 -8.75 12.57
N ALA A 162 -12.60 -8.97 12.04
CA ALA A 162 -13.83 -8.40 12.60
C ALA A 162 -14.16 -8.91 14.01
N PHE A 163 -13.75 -10.14 14.35
CA PHE A 163 -13.89 -10.72 15.69
C PHE A 163 -12.70 -10.42 16.62
N GLY A 164 -11.75 -9.58 16.21
CA GLY A 164 -10.61 -9.18 17.03
C GLY A 164 -9.50 -10.23 17.12
N ALA A 165 -9.37 -11.10 16.11
CA ALA A 165 -8.24 -12.00 16.04
C ALA A 165 -6.91 -11.22 16.02
N SER A 166 -5.94 -11.71 16.80
CA SER A 166 -4.58 -11.18 16.86
C SER A 166 -3.79 -11.47 15.58
N GLY A 167 -4.19 -12.51 14.83
CA GLY A 167 -3.66 -12.81 13.50
C GLY A 167 -4.15 -14.14 12.97
N ALA A 168 -3.53 -14.57 11.87
CA ALA A 168 -3.82 -15.85 11.23
C ALA A 168 -2.52 -16.60 10.90
N VAL A 169 -2.59 -17.93 10.93
CA VAL A 169 -1.49 -18.84 10.62
C VAL A 169 -1.95 -19.80 9.53
N ALA A 170 -1.17 -19.92 8.46
CA ALA A 170 -1.41 -20.90 7.41
C ALA A 170 -0.55 -22.15 7.66
N CYS A 171 -1.16 -23.33 7.64
CA CYS A 171 -0.43 -24.60 7.76
C CYS A 171 0.20 -24.98 6.41
N ALA A 172 1.45 -25.44 6.46
CA ALA A 172 2.21 -25.89 5.29
C ALA A 172 1.89 -27.35 4.86
N SER A 173 0.84 -27.99 5.37
CA SER A 173 0.70 -29.46 5.27
C SER A 173 0.21 -29.96 3.90
N GLY A 174 1.02 -30.79 3.22
CA GLY A 174 0.64 -31.62 2.06
C GLY A 174 0.92 -31.01 0.68
N GLN A 175 0.63 -31.75 -0.41
CA GLN A 175 0.99 -31.41 -1.81
C GLN A 175 0.50 -30.02 -2.30
N SER A 176 -0.37 -29.33 -1.57
CA SER A 176 -0.79 -27.95 -1.83
C SER A 176 -1.19 -27.31 -0.49
N GLY A 177 -0.35 -26.41 0.05
CA GLY A 177 -0.63 -25.69 1.30
C GLY A 177 -1.87 -24.79 1.21
N THR A 178 -2.11 -23.93 2.20
CA THR A 178 -3.16 -22.90 2.08
C THR A 178 -2.80 -21.91 0.97
N ALA A 179 -3.78 -21.54 0.14
CA ALA A 179 -3.62 -20.62 -0.98
C ALA A 179 -3.19 -19.22 -0.52
N ASN A 180 -2.40 -18.54 -1.36
CA ASN A 180 -2.04 -17.15 -1.15
C ASN A 180 -3.27 -16.27 -1.45
N PRO A 181 -3.74 -15.42 -0.51
CA PRO A 181 -4.86 -14.50 -0.77
C PRO A 181 -4.46 -13.26 -1.59
N PHE A 182 -3.17 -13.07 -1.85
CA PHE A 182 -2.61 -11.99 -2.65
C PHE A 182 -2.18 -12.51 -4.00
#